data_AF-A0A2W6Y5T9-F1
#
_entry.id   AF-A0A2W6Y5T9-F1
#
_cell.length_a   1.000
_cell.length_b   1.000
_cell.length_c   1.000
_cell.angle_alpha   90.00
_cell.angle_beta   90.00
_cell.angle_gamma   90.00
#
_symmetry.space_group_name_H-M   'P 1'
#
loop_
_entity.id
_entity.type
_entity.pdbx_description
1 polymer ?
#
loop_
_entity_poly.entity_id
_entity_poly.type
_entity_poly.pdbx_seq_one_letter_code
_entity_poly.pdbx_strand_id
1 'polypeptide(L)'
;MAKILGLDIGINSIGWVIIDDSSNQIIDCGAKIFPASRNKERQLARQQHRTDNRFMQRALAYYKGSKLSKRTRPVILTLICFSVLTTLLTIINLSNWQFWLNLSLTVFVATLSLIHQDKK
;
A
#
# COMPACT_ATOMS: atom_id res chain seq x y z
N MET A 1 -13.78 22.22 -36.84
CA MET A 1 -14.95 22.73 -36.08
C MET A 1 -14.84 22.18 -34.67
N ALA A 2 -14.76 23.07 -33.69
CA ALA A 2 -14.71 22.69 -32.28
C ALA A 2 -16.14 22.43 -31.77
N LYS A 3 -16.31 21.50 -30.83
CA LYS A 3 -17.59 21.19 -30.21
C LYS A 3 -17.48 21.43 -28.71
N ILE A 4 -18.50 22.07 -28.14
CA ILE A 4 -18.60 22.34 -26.71
C ILE A 4 -19.54 21.32 -26.08
N LEU A 5 -19.10 20.67 -24.99
CA LEU A 5 -19.93 19.78 -24.18
C LEU A 5 -20.40 20.52 -22.92
N GLY A 6 -21.71 20.77 -22.83
CA GLY A 6 -22.35 21.21 -21.59
C GLY A 6 -22.81 20.00 -20.78
N LEU A 7 -22.57 20.02 -19.47
CA LEU A 7 -22.89 18.92 -18.56
C LEU A 7 -23.57 19.46 -17.30
N ASP A 8 -24.73 18.88 -16.96
CA ASP A 8 -25.44 19.13 -15.70
C ASP A 8 -25.48 17.85 -14.87
N ILE A 9 -24.75 17.84 -13.75
CA ILE A 9 -24.58 16.65 -12.91
C ILE A 9 -25.46 16.75 -11.66
N GLY A 10 -26.57 16.01 -11.68
CA GLY A 10 -27.44 15.78 -10.53
C GLY A 10 -27.08 14.50 -9.77
N ILE A 11 -27.73 14.28 -8.63
CA ILE A 11 -27.47 13.12 -7.74
C ILE A 11 -27.74 11.78 -8.44
N ASN A 12 -28.78 11.71 -9.26
CA ASN A 12 -29.21 10.50 -9.97
C ASN A 12 -29.39 10.76 -11.47
N SER A 13 -28.81 11.84 -12.01
CA SER A 13 -28.99 12.20 -13.41
C SER A 13 -27.81 12.99 -13.93
N ILE A 14 -27.53 12.83 -15.22
CA ILE A 14 -26.57 13.65 -15.94
C ILE A 14 -27.26 14.15 -17.21
N GLY A 15 -27.56 15.45 -17.26
CA GLY A 15 -27.94 16.14 -18.48
C GLY A 15 -26.70 16.48 -19.30
N TRP A 16 -26.79 16.36 -20.62
CA TRP A 16 -25.68 16.73 -21.51
C TRP A 16 -26.20 17.39 -22.80
N VAL A 17 -25.39 18.29 -23.35
CA VAL A 17 -25.65 18.96 -24.61
C VAL A 17 -24.34 19.15 -25.37
N ILE A 18 -24.37 18.98 -26.68
CA ILE A 18 -23.24 19.23 -27.57
C ILE A 18 -23.62 20.42 -28.46
N ILE A 19 -22.80 21.47 -28.41
CA ILE A 19 -22.97 22.70 -29.19
C ILE A 19 -21.83 22.81 -30.20
N ASP A 20 -22.14 23.19 -31.43
CA ASP A 20 -21.13 23.57 -32.41
C ASP A 20 -20.61 24.98 -32.09
N ASP A 21 -19.30 25.13 -31.90
CA ASP A 21 -18.69 26.40 -31.50
C ASP A 21 -18.82 27.48 -32.61
N SER A 22 -18.79 27.06 -33.88
CA SER A 22 -18.88 27.98 -35.01
C SER A 22 -20.27 28.54 -35.27
N SER A 23 -21.30 27.69 -35.23
CA SER A 23 -22.68 28.10 -35.52
C SER A 23 -23.49 28.44 -34.26
N ASN A 24 -22.93 28.15 -33.08
CA ASN A 24 -23.59 28.24 -31.79
C ASN A 24 -24.94 27.48 -31.76
N GLN A 25 -25.04 26.41 -32.55
CA GLN A 25 -26.23 25.57 -32.65
C GLN A 25 -26.07 24.29 -31.84
N ILE A 26 -27.19 23.80 -31.31
CA ILE A 26 -27.23 22.52 -30.62
C ILE A 26 -27.15 21.40 -31.66
N ILE A 27 -26.10 20.58 -31.55
CA ILE A 27 -25.92 19.38 -32.39
C ILE A 27 -26.77 18.24 -31.81
N ASP A 28 -26.71 18.03 -30.50
CA ASP A 28 -27.39 16.93 -29.82
C ASP A 28 -27.57 17.23 -28.33
N CYS A 29 -28.55 16.61 -27.69
CA CYS A 29 -28.76 16.70 -26.24
C CYS A 29 -29.44 15.46 -25.69
N GLY A 30 -29.25 15.23 -24.40
CA GLY A 30 -29.90 14.13 -23.71
C GLY A 30 -29.75 14.18 -22.21
N ALA A 31 -30.35 13.20 -21.56
CA ALA A 31 -30.20 13.00 -20.12
C ALA A 31 -30.02 11.51 -19.83
N LYS A 32 -29.02 11.20 -19.00
CA LYS A 32 -28.84 9.87 -18.44
C LYS A 32 -29.40 9.87 -17.02
N ILE A 33 -30.49 9.14 -16.82
CA ILE A 33 -31.08 8.94 -15.49
C ILE A 33 -30.55 7.64 -14.90
N PHE A 34 -30.03 7.71 -13.68
CA PHE A 34 -29.63 6.57 -12.87
C PHE A 34 -30.75 6.23 -11.88
N PRO A 35 -31.00 4.95 -11.61
CA PRO A 35 -31.95 4.58 -10.57
C PRO A 35 -31.45 5.09 -9.23
N ALA A 36 -32.29 5.81 -8.50
CA ALA A 36 -32.02 6.15 -7.12
C ALA A 36 -31.74 4.85 -6.34
N SER A 37 -30.62 4.80 -5.62
CA SER A 37 -30.36 3.67 -4.74
C SER A 37 -31.43 3.62 -3.66
N ARG A 38 -32.45 2.76 -3.86
CA ARG A 38 -33.64 2.66 -2.98
C ARG A 38 -33.29 2.49 -1.50
N ASN A 39 -32.12 1.94 -1.18
CA ASN A 39 -31.65 1.78 0.20
C ASN A 39 -30.38 2.58 0.43
N LYS A 40 -30.55 3.85 0.84
CA LYS A 40 -29.46 4.72 1.33
C LYS A 40 -28.69 4.04 2.48
N GLU A 41 -29.42 3.36 3.36
CA GLU A 41 -28.84 2.50 4.42
C GLU A 41 -27.95 1.40 3.86
N ARG A 42 -28.35 0.73 2.77
CA ARG A 42 -27.55 -0.36 2.18
C ARG A 42 -26.28 0.17 1.52
N GLN A 43 -26.29 1.38 0.98
CA GLN A 43 -25.09 2.04 0.47
C GLN A 43 -24.15 2.49 1.59
N LEU A 44 -24.69 3.12 2.64
CA LEU A 44 -23.93 3.52 3.83
C LEU A 44 -23.32 2.30 4.52
N ALA A 45 -24.10 1.24 4.73
CA ALA A 45 -23.63 -0.01 5.28
C ALA A 45 -22.51 -0.62 4.41
N ARG A 46 -22.65 -0.63 3.07
CA ARG A 46 -21.59 -1.13 2.17
C ARG A 46 -20.31 -0.29 2.24
N GLN A 47 -20.43 1.03 2.39
CA GLN A 47 -19.28 1.92 2.52
C GLN A 47 -18.58 1.75 3.87
N GLN A 48 -19.35 1.72 4.97
CA GLN A 48 -18.86 1.45 6.32
C GLN A 48 -18.16 0.09 6.38
N HIS A 49 -18.79 -0.97 5.87
CA HIS A 49 -18.21 -2.32 5.87
C HIS A 49 -16.90 -2.42 5.08
N ARG A 50 -16.72 -1.61 4.03
CA ARG A 50 -15.45 -1.51 3.29
C ARG A 50 -14.37 -0.79 4.11
N THR A 51 -14.74 0.28 4.80
CA THR A 51 -13.83 1.02 5.68
C THR A 51 -13.41 0.17 6.88
N ASP A 52 -14.36 -0.51 7.51
CA ASP A 52 -14.15 -1.38 8.67
C ASP A 52 -13.27 -2.58 8.31
N ASN A 53 -13.52 -3.21 7.16
CA ASN A 53 -12.67 -4.29 6.66
C ASN A 53 -11.22 -3.81 6.41
N ARG A 54 -11.03 -2.59 5.86
CA ARG A 54 -9.69 -2.02 5.65
C ARG A 54 -8.99 -1.71 6.97
N PHE A 55 -9.71 -1.17 7.95
CA PHE A 55 -9.18 -0.89 9.28
C PHE A 55 -8.78 -2.19 9.99
N MET A 56 -9.65 -3.20 9.97
CA MET A 56 -9.40 -4.50 10.58
C MET A 56 -8.21 -5.22 9.94
N GLN A 57 -8.07 -5.18 8.61
CA GLN A 57 -6.90 -5.75 7.94
C GLN A 57 -5.59 -5.06 8.37
N ARG A 58 -5.59 -3.72 8.50
CA ARG A 58 -4.42 -2.96 8.99
C ARG A 58 -4.10 -3.28 10.45
N ALA A 59 -5.12 -3.37 11.30
CA ALA A 59 -4.97 -3.73 12.71
C ALA A 59 -4.40 -5.15 12.87
N LEU A 60 -4.88 -6.12 12.07
CA LEU A 60 -4.37 -7.49 12.07
C LEU A 60 -2.91 -7.56 11.59
N ALA A 61 -2.55 -6.81 10.55
CA ALA A 61 -1.16 -6.74 10.07
C ALA A 61 -0.22 -6.15 11.15
N TYR A 62 -0.64 -5.06 11.80
CA TYR A 62 0.10 -4.45 12.90
C TYR A 62 0.23 -5.39 14.11
N TYR A 63 -0.84 -6.07 14.49
CA TYR A 63 -0.84 -7.05 15.57
C TYR A 63 0.08 -8.24 15.25
N LYS A 64 0.05 -8.78 14.02
CA LYS A 64 0.94 -9.86 13.59
C LYS A 64 2.41 -9.42 13.58
N GLY A 65 2.72 -8.24 13.03
CA GLY A 65 4.08 -7.70 12.98
C GLY A 65 4.66 -7.39 14.36
N SER A 66 3.88 -6.75 15.22
CA SER A 66 4.28 -6.48 16.62
C SER A 66 4.43 -7.74 17.45
N LYS A 67 3.61 -8.77 17.21
CA LYS A 67 3.76 -10.10 17.86
C LYS A 67 5.04 -10.80 17.42
N LEU A 68 5.41 -10.70 16.14
CA LEU A 68 6.68 -11.24 15.63
C LEU A 68 7.88 -10.49 16.25
N SER A 69 7.83 -9.16 16.26
CA SER A 69 8.88 -8.31 16.85
C SER A 69 8.99 -8.43 18.38
N LYS A 70 7.94 -8.83 19.09
CA LYS A 70 7.98 -9.10 20.54
C LYS A 70 8.47 -10.52 20.85
N ARG A 71 8.33 -11.46 19.91
CA ARG A 71 8.77 -12.87 20.08
C ARG A 71 10.27 -13.03 19.87
N THR A 72 10.86 -12.27 18.94
CA THR A 72 12.31 -12.22 18.72
C THR A 72 12.87 -10.97 19.37
N ARG A 73 13.93 -11.09 20.18
CA ARG A 73 14.59 -9.91 20.77
C ARG A 73 15.04 -8.95 19.67
N PRO A 74 14.76 -7.63 19.76
CA PRO A 74 15.07 -6.67 18.71
C PRO A 74 16.57 -6.65 18.36
N VAL A 75 17.43 -6.95 19.34
CA VAL A 75 18.88 -7.10 19.16
C VAL A 75 19.25 -8.21 18.17
N ILE A 76 18.53 -9.33 18.17
CA ILE A 76 18.81 -10.45 17.25
C ILE A 76 18.43 -10.04 15.81
N LEU A 77 17.32 -9.33 15.64
CA LEU A 77 16.88 -8.84 14.33
C LEU A 77 17.86 -7.82 13.74
N THR A 78 18.33 -6.86 14.55
CA THR A 78 19.32 -5.87 14.10
C THR A 78 20.64 -6.51 13.71
N LEU A 79 21.10 -7.51 14.47
CA LEU A 79 22.33 -8.25 14.14
C LEU A 79 22.20 -9.07 12.84
N ILE A 80 21.05 -9.70 12.60
CA ILE A 80 20.78 -10.41 11.34
C ILE A 80 20.82 -9.44 10.16
N CYS A 81 20.15 -8.29 10.26
CA CYS A 81 20.19 -7.26 9.22
C CYS A 81 21.63 -6.74 8.97
N PHE A 82 22.41 -6.53 10.03
CA PHE A 82 23.80 -6.11 9.93
C PHE A 82 24.70 -7.17 9.26
N SER A 83 24.46 -8.46 9.55
CA SER A 83 25.14 -9.56 8.88
C SER A 83 24.82 -9.59 7.37
N VAL A 84 23.55 -9.44 6.99
CA VAL A 84 23.16 -9.39 5.56
C VAL A 84 23.78 -8.18 4.86
N LEU A 85 23.76 -6.99 5.48
CA LEU A 85 24.36 -5.79 4.91
C LEU A 85 25.87 -5.95 4.68
N THR A 86 26.58 -6.52 5.64
CA THR A 86 28.03 -6.76 5.53
C THR A 86 28.36 -7.83 4.49
N THR A 87 27.52 -8.85 4.30
CA THR A 87 27.69 -9.79 3.17
C THR A 87 27.47 -9.11 1.81
N LEU A 88 26.52 -8.18 1.68
CA LEU A 88 26.35 -7.44 0.43
C LEU A 88 27.58 -6.56 0.12
N LEU A 89 28.18 -5.97 1.15
CA LEU A 89 29.42 -5.20 1.03
C LEU A 89 30.62 -6.06 0.58
N THR A 90 30.68 -7.35 0.93
CA THR A 90 31.74 -8.25 0.42
C THR A 90 31.73 -8.41 -1.09
N ILE A 91 30.53 -8.43 -1.69
CA ILE A 91 30.35 -8.64 -3.14
C ILE A 91 30.71 -7.36 -3.89
N ILE A 92 30.41 -6.19 -3.31
CA ILE A 92 30.65 -4.88 -3.95
C ILE A 92 32.12 -4.44 -3.80
N ASN A 93 32.72 -4.66 -2.63
CA ASN A 93 34.09 -4.21 -2.33
C ASN A 93 35.10 -5.35 -2.46
N LEU A 94 35.49 -5.64 -3.70
CA LEU A 94 36.47 -6.66 -4.04
C LEU A 94 37.90 -6.36 -3.53
N SER A 95 38.22 -5.12 -3.17
CA SER A 95 39.54 -4.75 -2.64
C SER A 95 39.71 -5.21 -1.18
N ASN A 96 38.66 -5.04 -0.38
CA ASN A 96 38.66 -5.37 1.06
C ASN A 96 37.73 -6.54 1.40
N TRP A 97 37.47 -7.46 0.46
CA TRP A 97 36.47 -8.51 0.61
C TRP A 97 36.71 -9.39 1.85
N GLN A 98 37.98 -9.66 2.18
CA GLN A 98 38.36 -10.46 3.35
C GLN A 98 37.91 -9.83 4.68
N PHE A 99 38.01 -8.50 4.79
CA PHE A 99 37.60 -7.77 5.99
C PHE A 99 36.08 -7.86 6.19
N TRP A 100 35.31 -7.58 5.14
CA TRP A 100 33.85 -7.60 5.20
C TRP A 100 33.28 -9.00 5.41
N LEU A 101 33.96 -10.04 4.92
CA LEU A 101 33.55 -11.43 5.07
C LEU A 101 33.83 -11.93 6.49
N ASN A 102 34.98 -11.59 7.06
CA ASN A 102 35.29 -11.91 8.45
C ASN A 102 34.34 -11.21 9.43
N LEU A 103 33.99 -9.94 9.15
CA LEU A 103 33.04 -9.19 9.97
C LEU A 103 31.63 -9.83 9.93
N SER A 104 31.14 -10.22 8.74
CA SER A 104 29.82 -10.83 8.61
C SER A 104 29.74 -12.20 9.30
N LEU A 105 30.79 -13.01 9.20
CA LEU A 105 30.89 -14.32 9.84
C LEU A 105 30.96 -14.21 11.37
N THR A 106 31.70 -13.21 11.88
CA THR A 106 31.79 -12.94 13.33
C THR A 106 30.43 -12.54 13.90
N VAL A 107 29.70 -11.65 13.22
CA VAL A 107 28.34 -11.25 13.60
C VAL A 107 27.40 -12.45 13.54
N PHE A 108 27.52 -13.29 12.52
CA PHE A 108 26.71 -14.51 12.40
C PHE A 108 26.93 -15.48 13.56
N VAL A 109 28.18 -15.79 13.92
CA VAL A 109 28.49 -16.65 15.07
C VAL A 109 28.00 -16.04 16.39
N ALA A 110 28.15 -14.72 16.57
CA ALA A 110 27.62 -14.02 17.74
C ALA A 110 26.09 -14.13 17.84
N THR A 111 25.37 -14.04 16.71
CA THR A 111 23.90 -14.24 16.70
C THR A 111 23.49 -15.66 17.07
N LEU A 112 24.20 -16.67 16.57
CA LEU A 112 23.93 -18.08 16.90
C LEU A 112 24.16 -18.35 18.39
N SER A 113 25.24 -17.79 18.96
CA SER A 113 25.55 -17.89 20.39
C SER A 113 24.45 -17.27 21.26
N LEU A 114 23.99 -16.06 20.90
CA LEU A 114 22.88 -15.38 21.58
C LEU A 114 21.57 -16.18 21.51
N ILE A 115 21.23 -16.73 20.34
CA ILE A 115 20.02 -17.56 20.17
C ILE A 115 20.13 -18.86 20.98
N HIS A 116 21.33 -19.44 21.09
CA HIS A 116 21.56 -20.65 21.88
C HIS A 116 21.42 -20.39 23.39
N GLN A 117 21.97 -19.27 23.89
CA GLN A 117 21.83 -18.86 25.28
C GLN A 117 20.38 -18.56 25.65
N ASP A 118 19.57 -18.05 24.72
CA ASP A 118 18.16 -17.72 24.96
C ASP A 118 17.23 -18.95 25.05
N LYS A 119 17.72 -20.14 24.64
CA LYS A 119 16.98 -21.40 24.72
C LYS A 119 17.25 -22.21 25.99
N LYS A 120 18.23 -21.78 26.79
CA LYS A 120 18.67 -22.45 28.03
C LYS A 120 18.03 -21.79 29.23
#